data_AF-A0A8H3X5W7-F1
#
_entry.id   AF-A0A8H3X5W7-F1
#
_cell.length_a   1.000
_cell.length_b   1.000
_cell.length_c   1.000
_cell.angle_alpha   90.00
_cell.angle_beta   90.00
_cell.angle_gamma   90.00
#
_symmetry.space_group_name_H-M   'P 1'
#
loop_
_entity.id
_entity.type
_entity.pdbx_description
1 polymer ?
#
loop_
_entity_poly.entity_id
_entity_poly.type
_entity_poly.pdbx_seq_one_letter_code
_entity_poly.pdbx_strand_id
1 'polypeptide(L)'
;MFVCTANDIANIPGPLRDRLDIIHLLPYTTLDKVQITKNHTIPKILTGKELEKGQLTFTDEAIEEIMFLCFLGGMRETERKIG
;
A
#
# COMPACT_ATOMS: atom_id res chain seq x y z
N MET A 1 15.02 -3.56 20.28
CA MET A 1 14.52 -4.30 19.10
C MET A 1 14.85 -3.48 17.86
N PHE A 2 15.46 -4.07 16.83
CA PHE A 2 15.81 -3.40 15.58
C PHE A 2 14.99 -3.97 14.43
N VAL A 3 14.56 -3.12 13.49
CA VAL A 3 13.84 -3.52 12.28
C VAL A 3 14.54 -2.87 11.08
N CYS A 4 14.89 -3.68 10.09
CA CYS A 4 15.54 -3.24 8.86
C CYS A 4 14.64 -3.57 7.68
N THR A 5 14.63 -2.73 6.64
CA THR A 5 13.91 -2.99 5.39
C THR A 5 14.88 -3.00 4.22
N ALA A 6 14.65 -3.90 3.25
CA ALA A 6 15.42 -3.97 2.02
C ALA A 6 14.52 -4.46 0.88
N ASN A 7 14.66 -3.86 -0.30
CA ASN A 7 13.96 -4.33 -1.50
C ASN A 7 14.67 -5.51 -2.16
N ASP A 8 16.00 -5.58 -2.00
CA ASP A 8 16.83 -6.64 -2.55
C ASP A 8 17.82 -7.11 -1.49
N ILE A 9 17.71 -8.39 -1.13
CA ILE A 9 18.55 -9.05 -0.11
C ILE A 9 19.96 -9.32 -0.64
N ALA A 10 20.14 -9.44 -1.96
CA ALA A 10 21.44 -9.71 -2.55
C ALA A 10 22.44 -8.56 -2.32
N ASN A 11 21.92 -7.33 -2.15
CA ASN A 11 22.74 -6.15 -1.88
C ASN A 11 23.17 -6.03 -0.40
N ILE A 12 22.68 -6.90 0.49
CA ILE A 12 23.05 -6.88 1.91
C ILE A 12 24.34 -7.69 2.11
N PRO A 13 25.40 -7.10 2.70
CA PRO A 13 26.63 -7.83 3.01
C PRO A 13 26.37 -9.05 3.89
N GLY A 14 26.99 -10.19 3.55
CA GLY A 14 26.85 -11.47 4.28
C GLY A 14 26.94 -11.35 5.81
N PRO A 15 27.95 -10.65 6.38
CA PRO A 15 28.09 -10.53 7.84
C PRO A 15 26.91 -9.84 8.55
N LEU A 16 26.18 -8.96 7.84
CA LEU A 16 24.97 -8.35 8.37
C LEU A 16 23.77 -9.26 8.14
N ARG A 17 23.68 -9.89 6.96
CA ARG A 17 22.60 -10.80 6.59
C ARG A 17 22.47 -11.97 7.56
N ASP A 18 23.59 -12.53 8.01
CA ASP A 18 23.62 -13.67 8.95
C ASP A 18 23.08 -13.33 10.34
N ARG A 19 22.90 -12.03 10.65
CA ARG A 19 22.36 -11.55 11.92
C ARG A 19 20.87 -11.16 11.84
N LEU A 20 20.27 -11.27 10.67
CA LEU A 20 18.88 -10.88 10.43
C LEU A 20 17.99 -12.12 10.34
N ASP A 21 16.81 -12.02 10.94
CA ASP A 21 15.69 -12.88 10.57
C ASP A 21 14.97 -12.24 9.38
N ILE A 22 14.86 -12.97 8.27
CA ILE A 22 14.40 -12.43 6.99
C ILE A 22 12.94 -12.79 6.80
N ILE A 23 12.09 -11.76 6.79
CA ILE A 23 10.67 -11.88 6.45
C ILE A 23 10.43 -11.30 5.07
N HIS A 24 9.91 -12.11 4.16
CA HIS A 24 9.56 -11.69 2.81
C HIS A 24 8.16 -11.11 2.77
N LEU A 25 8.04 -9.86 2.30
CA LEU A 25 6.75 -9.23 2.05
C LEU A 25 6.42 -9.38 0.56
N LEU A 26 5.34 -10.10 0.29
CA LEU A 26 4.85 -10.31 -1.07
C LEU A 26 4.09 -9.06 -1.57
N PRO A 27 4.09 -8.81 -2.89
CA PRO A 27 3.24 -7.80 -3.49
C PRO A 27 1.76 -8.05 -3.19
N TYR A 28 0.97 -6.98 -3.14
CA TYR A 28 -0.48 -7.08 -2.99
C TYR A 28 -1.13 -7.54 -4.29
N THR A 29 -2.10 -8.44 -4.18
CA THR A 29 -3.01 -8.73 -5.29
C THR A 29 -3.96 -7.55 -5.52
N THR A 30 -4.62 -7.49 -6.68
CA THR A 30 -5.62 -6.45 -6.95
C THR A 30 -6.72 -6.45 -5.89
N LEU A 31 -7.16 -7.64 -5.43
CA LEU A 31 -8.18 -7.77 -4.38
C LEU A 31 -7.68 -7.22 -3.04
N ASP A 32 -6.44 -7.51 -2.66
CA ASP A 32 -5.83 -6.95 -1.44
C ASP A 32 -5.80 -5.42 -1.53
N LYS A 33 -5.40 -4.86 -2.68
CA LYS A 33 -5.36 -3.41 -2.89
C LYS A 33 -6.73 -2.77 -2.78
N VAL A 34 -7.78 -3.41 -3.32
CA VAL A 34 -9.17 -2.93 -3.17
C VAL A 34 -9.55 -2.88 -1.69
N GLN A 35 -9.30 -3.96 -0.94
CA GLN A 35 -9.62 -4.01 0.48
C GLN A 35 -8.83 -2.98 1.32
N ILE A 36 -7.52 -2.85 1.07
CA ILE A 36 -6.68 -1.84 1.75
C ILE A 36 -7.17 -0.43 1.42
N THR A 37 -7.56 -0.18 0.16
CA THR A 37 -8.05 1.13 -0.26
C THR A 37 -9.32 1.52 0.48
N LYS A 38 -10.31 0.61 0.55
CA LYS A 38 -11.58 0.82 1.25
C LYS A 38 -11.38 1.03 2.75
N ASN A 39 -10.54 0.20 3.38
CA ASN A 39 -10.43 0.15 4.85
C ASN A 39 -9.41 1.14 5.43
N HIS A 40 -8.42 1.56 4.65
CA HIS A 40 -7.30 2.37 5.16
C HIS A 40 -7.07 3.64 4.34
N THR A 41 -6.91 3.53 3.02
CA THR A 41 -6.50 4.66 2.18
C THR A 41 -7.56 5.76 2.12
N ILE A 42 -8.81 5.39 1.79
CA ILE A 42 -9.92 6.35 1.68
C ILE A 42 -10.19 7.03 3.04
N PRO A 43 -10.37 6.29 4.16
CA PRO A 43 -10.56 6.92 5.47
C PRO A 43 -9.43 7.88 5.84
N LYS A 44 -8.18 7.49 5.60
CA LYS A 44 -7.00 8.32 5.88
C LYS A 44 -7.02 9.64 5.10
N ILE A 45 -7.39 9.61 3.82
CA ILE A 45 -7.47 10.82 2.98
C ILE A 45 -8.64 11.70 3.42
N LEU A 46 -9.81 11.13 3.68
CA LEU A 46 -10.99 11.88 4.13
C LEU A 46 -10.72 12.59 5.46
N THR A 47 -10.08 11.91 6.42
CA THR A 47 -9.67 12.52 7.69
C THR A 47 -8.60 13.60 7.49
N GLY A 48 -7.62 13.37 6.61
CA GLY A 48 -6.54 14.32 6.35
C GLY A 48 -6.96 15.60 5.61
N LYS A 49 -8.09 15.56 4.88
CA LYS A 49 -8.62 16.71 4.14
C LYS A 49 -9.81 17.39 4.81
N GLU A 50 -10.16 17.00 6.04
CA GLU A 50 -11.31 17.54 6.79
C GLU A 50 -12.63 17.49 6.00
N LEU A 51 -12.79 16.49 5.13
CA LEU A 51 -14.00 16.32 4.33
C LEU A 51 -15.13 15.77 5.21
N GLU A 52 -16.29 16.44 5.16
CA GLU A 52 -17.48 15.99 5.87
C GLU A 52 -18.08 14.73 5.22
N LYS A 53 -18.75 13.91 6.04
CA LYS A 53 -19.44 12.71 5.56
C LYS A 53 -20.48 13.10 4.51
N GLY A 54 -20.32 12.61 3.27
CA GLY A 54 -21.23 12.85 2.15
C GLY A 54 -20.74 13.86 1.12
N GLN A 55 -19.64 14.59 1.36
CA GLN A 55 -19.06 15.47 0.35
C GLN A 55 -18.34 14.70 -0.78
N LEU A 56 -17.88 13.48 -0.48
CA LEU A 56 -17.23 12.60 -1.42
C LEU A 56 -17.60 11.14 -1.13
N THR A 57 -18.07 10.44 -2.16
CA THR A 57 -18.41 9.02 -2.10
C THR A 57 -17.64 8.29 -3.18
N PHE A 58 -16.90 7.25 -2.79
CA PHE A 58 -16.26 6.35 -3.73
C PHE A 58 -17.17 5.16 -3.98
N THR A 59 -17.47 4.88 -5.25
CA THR A 59 -18.18 3.65 -5.63
C THR A 59 -17.19 2.50 -5.72
N ASP A 60 -17.70 1.28 -5.53
CA ASP A 60 -16.86 0.08 -5.55
C ASP A 60 -16.24 -0.15 -6.94
N GLU A 61 -17.00 0.12 -8.00
CA GLU A 61 -16.55 0.01 -9.39
C GLU A 61 -15.40 0.97 -9.68
N ALA A 62 -15.48 2.21 -9.18
CA ALA A 62 -14.42 3.21 -9.38
C ALA A 62 -13.13 2.79 -8.67
N ILE A 63 -13.22 2.22 -7.46
CA ILE A 63 -12.05 1.72 -6.73
C ILE A 63 -11.40 0.56 -7.50
N GLU A 64 -12.20 -0.38 -8.00
CA GLU A 64 -11.72 -1.52 -8.77
C GLU A 64 -11.03 -1.10 -10.07
N GLU A 65 -11.62 -0.13 -10.80
CA GLU A 65 -11.04 0.40 -12.03
C GLU A 65 -9.71 1.11 -11.76
N ILE A 66 -9.62 1.95 -10.72
CA ILE A 66 -8.36 2.57 -10.31
C ILE A 66 -7.32 1.51 -9.93
N MET A 67 -7.72 0.45 -9.20
CA MET A 67 -6.80 -0.62 -8.81
C MET A 67 -6.29 -1.40 -10.01
N PHE A 68 -7.15 -1.66 -11.00
CA PHE A 68 -6.77 -2.32 -12.24
C PHE A 68 -5.74 -1.51 -13.04
N LEU A 69 -5.83 -0.17 -13.00
CA LEU A 69 -4.88 0.73 -13.65
C LEU A 69 -3.57 0.93 -12.87
N CYS A 70 -3.41 0.38 -11.65
CA CYS A 70 -2.20 0.52 -10.83
C CYS A 70 -1.37 -0.77 -10.85
N PHE A 71 -0.31 -0.79 -11.68
CA PHE A 71 0.46 -2.00 -11.97
C PHE A 71 1.61 -2.29 -10.97
N LEU A 72 1.92 -1.37 -10.07
CA LEU A 72 3.00 -1.56 -9.09
C LEU A 72 2.59 -2.51 -7.95
N GLY A 73 3.55 -3.24 -7.37
CA GLY A 73 3.27 -4.21 -6.29
C GLY A 73 2.83 -3.61 -4.95
N GLY A 74 2.94 -2.29 -4.78
CA GLY A 74 2.57 -1.56 -3.56
C GLY A 74 1.44 -0.56 -3.76
N MET A 75 1.10 0.19 -2.70
CA MET A 75 -0.05 1.12 -2.67
C MET A 75 0.29 2.58 -3.02
N ARG A 76 1.57 2.93 -3.23
CA ARG A 76 1.99 4.34 -3.41
C ARG A 76 1.34 5.01 -4.63
N GLU A 77 1.24 4.31 -5.74
CA GLU A 77 0.59 4.85 -6.94
C GLU A 77 -0.91 5.05 -6.71
N THR A 78 -1.55 4.08 -6.07
CA THR A 78 -2.95 4.14 -5.66
C THR A 78 -3.22 5.35 -4.77
N GLU A 79 -2.42 5.56 -3.72
CA GLU A 79 -2.56 6.70 -2.82
C GLU A 79 -2.46 8.03 -3.59
N ARG A 80 -1.57 8.13 -4.59
CA ARG A 80 -1.42 9.32 -5.43
C ARG A 80 -2.60 9.55 -6.39
N LYS A 81 -3.27 8.49 -6.86
CA LYS A 81 -4.44 8.63 -7.75
C LYS A 81 -5.70 9.01 -7.00
N ILE A 82 -5.82 8.62 -5.73
CA ILE A 82 -7.00 8.87 -4.89
C ILE A 82 -6.88 10.18 -4.10
N GLY A 83 -5.68 10.50 -3.60
CA GLY A 83 -5.39 11.74 -2.88
C GLY A 83 -5.21 12.93 -3.80
#